data_AF-A0A6G1Z3V5-F1
#
_entry.id   AF-A0A6G1Z3V5-F1
#
_cell.length_a   1.000
_cell.length_b   1.000
_cell.length_c   1.000
_cell.angle_alpha   90.00
_cell.angle_beta   90.00
_cell.angle_gamma   90.00
#
_symmetry.space_group_name_H-M   'P 1'
#
loop_
_entity.id
_entity.type
_entity.pdbx_description
1 polymer ?
#
loop_
_entity_poly.entity_id
_entity_poly.type
_entity_poly.pdbx_seq_one_letter_code
_entity_poly.pdbx_strand_id
1 'polypeptide(L)'
;MTDDTADETESIQDMTLDELREEIEDIDRGIVELIARRTYVADAVAQVKAEQNLPTTDESQEERVMERAGENADHFEVDSNLVKAIFRLLIEINKAEQRQNR
;
A
#
# COMPACT_ATOMS: atom_id res chain seq x y z
N MET A 1 -6.93 17.31 11.26
CA MET A 1 -5.72 17.57 10.49
C MET A 1 -6.10 17.41 9.02
N THR A 2 -6.66 18.45 8.43
CA THR A 2 -7.23 18.45 7.06
C THR A 2 -6.76 19.68 6.29
N ASP A 3 -5.59 20.23 6.66
CA ASP A 3 -5.13 21.54 6.21
C ASP A 3 -3.93 21.45 5.24
N ASP A 4 -3.15 20.36 5.28
CA ASP A 4 -1.98 20.18 4.38
C ASP A 4 -2.36 19.85 2.94
N THR A 5 -3.48 19.14 2.72
CA THR A 5 -3.87 18.66 1.37
C THR A 5 -4.37 19.79 0.47
N ALA A 6 -4.87 20.89 1.06
CA ALA A 6 -5.39 22.03 0.30
C ALA A 6 -4.25 22.87 -0.30
N ASP A 7 -3.15 23.07 0.44
CA ASP A 7 -1.98 23.86 0.01
C ASP A 7 -1.22 23.16 -1.13
N GLU A 8 -1.08 21.83 -1.05
CA GLU A 8 -0.49 21.02 -2.12
C GLU A 8 -1.35 21.04 -3.41
N THR A 9 -2.68 21.05 -3.28
CA THR A 9 -3.59 21.02 -4.43
C THR A 9 -3.63 22.35 -5.20
N GLU A 10 -3.44 23.49 -4.52
CA GLU A 10 -3.32 24.79 -5.18
C GLU A 10 -2.00 24.91 -5.95
N SER A 11 -0.90 24.37 -5.40
CA SER A 11 0.41 24.33 -6.08
C SER A 11 0.39 23.52 -7.38
N ILE A 12 -0.43 22.47 -7.47
CA ILE A 12 -0.49 21.59 -8.66
C ILE A 12 -1.19 22.28 -9.85
N GLN A 13 -2.12 23.20 -9.61
CA GLN A 13 -2.94 23.81 -10.67
C GLN A 13 -2.18 24.80 -11.57
N ASP A 14 -1.06 25.33 -11.08
CA ASP A 14 -0.22 26.28 -11.81
C ASP A 14 0.98 25.63 -12.53
N MET A 15 1.18 24.32 -12.35
CA MET A 15 2.29 23.57 -12.95
C MET A 15 2.10 23.36 -14.45
N THR A 16 3.20 23.38 -15.19
CA THR A 16 3.25 22.97 -16.59
C THR A 16 3.07 21.45 -16.73
N LEU A 17 2.77 20.99 -17.94
CA LEU A 17 2.63 19.56 -18.22
C LEU A 17 3.90 18.75 -17.91
N ASP A 18 5.08 19.34 -18.12
CA ASP A 18 6.34 18.66 -17.86
C ASP A 18 6.61 18.57 -16.34
N GLU A 19 6.32 19.63 -15.58
CA GLU A 19 6.40 19.62 -14.11
C GLU A 19 5.41 18.60 -13.50
N LEU A 20 4.18 18.53 -14.02
CA LEU A 20 3.19 17.54 -13.57
C LEU A 20 3.63 16.10 -13.85
N ARG A 21 4.38 15.86 -14.93
CA ARG A 21 4.92 14.53 -15.23
C ARG A 21 6.06 14.17 -14.30
N GLU A 22 6.94 15.12 -14.00
CA GLU A 22 8.01 14.92 -13.01
C GLU A 22 7.41 14.59 -11.63
N GLU A 23 6.34 15.28 -11.22
CA GLU A 23 5.63 14.98 -9.98
C GLU A 23 5.05 13.56 -9.96
N ILE A 24 4.44 13.11 -11.06
CA ILE A 24 3.96 11.72 -11.20
C ILE A 24 5.12 10.72 -11.10
N GLU A 25 6.25 10.99 -11.75
CA GLU A 25 7.43 10.10 -11.69
C GLU A 25 7.98 9.97 -10.27
N ASP A 26 7.97 11.05 -9.50
CA ASP A 26 8.41 11.04 -8.10
C ASP A 26 7.38 10.33 -7.19
N ILE A 27 6.08 10.52 -7.41
CA ILE A 27 5.02 9.74 -6.74
C ILE A 27 5.17 8.25 -7.04
N ASP A 28 5.39 7.87 -8.29
CA ASP A 28 5.57 6.49 -8.73
C ASP A 28 6.78 5.85 -8.03
N ARG A 29 7.90 6.58 -7.91
CA ARG A 29 9.06 6.14 -7.13
C ARG A 29 8.70 5.92 -5.66
N GLY A 30 7.98 6.87 -5.05
CA GLY A 30 7.50 6.76 -3.68
C GLY A 30 6.59 5.54 -3.46
N ILE A 31 5.71 5.23 -4.41
CA ILE A 31 4.85 4.02 -4.37
C ILE A 31 5.72 2.76 -4.35
N VAL A 32 6.72 2.66 -5.22
CA VAL A 32 7.63 1.50 -5.27
C VAL A 32 8.40 1.34 -3.96
N GLU A 33 8.91 2.44 -3.40
CA GLU A 33 9.62 2.42 -2.10
C GLU A 33 8.72 1.95 -0.95
N LEU A 34 7.47 2.44 -0.91
CA LEU A 34 6.49 2.03 0.09
C LEU A 34 6.11 0.56 -0.05
N ILE A 35 5.96 0.06 -1.29
CA ILE A 35 5.70 -1.36 -1.56
C ILE A 35 6.87 -2.21 -1.05
N ALA A 36 8.12 -1.84 -1.38
CA ALA A 36 9.30 -2.57 -0.93
C ALA A 36 9.39 -2.61 0.60
N ARG A 37 9.16 -1.48 1.27
CA ARG A 37 9.12 -1.41 2.73
C ARG A 37 8.03 -2.29 3.32
N ARG A 38 6.84 -2.31 2.72
CA ARG A 38 5.73 -3.16 3.17
C ARG A 38 6.05 -4.65 3.02
N THR A 39 6.67 -5.05 1.91
CA THR A 39 7.12 -6.44 1.68
C THR A 39 8.15 -6.85 2.72
N TYR A 40 9.16 -6.02 2.99
CA TYR A 40 10.16 -6.31 4.04
C TYR A 40 9.53 -6.55 5.42
N VAL A 41 8.55 -5.72 5.81
CA VAL A 41 7.82 -5.90 7.08
C VAL A 41 7.01 -7.21 7.06
N ALA A 42 6.39 -7.56 5.93
CA ALA A 42 5.65 -8.81 5.80
C ALA A 42 6.56 -10.04 5.88
N ASP A 43 7.79 -9.97 5.37
CA ASP A 43 8.80 -11.01 5.51
C ASP A 43 9.23 -11.20 6.96
N ALA A 44 9.47 -10.10 7.68
CA ALA A 44 9.77 -10.16 9.10
C ALA A 44 8.62 -10.80 9.91
N VAL A 45 7.36 -10.47 9.57
CA VAL A 45 6.18 -11.12 10.17
C VAL A 45 6.15 -12.62 9.85
N ALA A 46 6.51 -13.01 8.61
CA ALA A 46 6.56 -14.41 8.23
C ALA A 46 7.60 -15.20 9.05
N GLN A 47 8.77 -14.61 9.26
CA GLN A 47 9.83 -15.20 10.09
C GLN A 47 9.34 -15.42 11.52
N VAL A 48 8.71 -14.40 12.13
CA VAL A 48 8.12 -14.50 13.47
C VAL A 48 7.07 -15.61 13.53
N LYS A 49 6.20 -15.70 12.52
CA LYS A 49 5.20 -16.77 12.43
C LYS A 49 5.85 -18.16 12.34
N ALA A 50 6.92 -18.30 11.55
CA ALA A 50 7.64 -19.57 11.42
C ALA A 50 8.29 -19.99 12.76
N GLU A 51 8.96 -19.07 13.46
CA GLU A 51 9.55 -19.31 14.77
C GLU A 51 8.52 -19.72 15.83
N GLN A 52 7.30 -19.18 15.73
CA GLN A 52 6.19 -19.47 16.63
C GLN A 52 5.28 -20.63 16.17
N ASN A 53 5.61 -21.30 15.06
CA ASN A 53 4.77 -22.34 14.44
C ASN A 53 3.33 -21.88 14.12
N LEU A 54 3.16 -20.61 13.78
CA LEU A 54 1.89 -20.03 13.37
C LEU A 54 1.61 -20.24 11.88
N PRO A 55 0.34 -20.32 11.47
CA PRO A 55 -0.03 -20.44 10.06
C PRO A 55 0.34 -19.18 9.26
N THR A 56 0.78 -19.41 8.02
CA THR A 56 1.05 -18.37 7.01
C THR A 56 -0.20 -17.53 6.76
N THR A 57 -1.31 -18.21 6.46
CA THR A 57 -2.61 -17.58 6.22
C THR A 57 -3.24 -17.14 7.53
N ASP A 58 -3.69 -15.89 7.56
CA ASP A 58 -4.47 -15.31 8.65
C ASP A 58 -5.60 -14.48 8.03
N GLU A 59 -6.74 -15.14 7.81
CA GLU A 59 -7.90 -14.54 7.12
C GLU A 59 -8.41 -13.32 7.86
N SER A 60 -8.38 -13.34 9.20
CA SER A 60 -8.80 -12.20 10.03
C SER A 60 -7.91 -10.97 9.81
N GLN A 61 -6.60 -11.19 9.65
CA GLN A 61 -5.66 -10.12 9.34
C GLN A 61 -5.83 -9.62 7.90
N GLU A 62 -6.12 -10.51 6.95
CA GLU A 62 -6.42 -10.13 5.55
C GLU A 62 -7.68 -9.23 5.50
N GLU A 63 -8.75 -9.60 6.19
CA GLU A 63 -9.96 -8.77 6.30
C GLU A 63 -9.68 -7.38 6.87
N ARG A 64 -8.90 -7.29 7.97
CA ARG A 64 -8.51 -6.01 8.57
C ARG A 64 -7.60 -5.15 7.67
N VAL A 65 -6.82 -5.77 6.80
CA VAL A 65 -6.04 -5.03 5.79
C VAL A 65 -6.98 -4.46 4.73
N MET A 66 -7.99 -5.22 4.32
CA MET A 66 -8.98 -4.81 3.31
C MET A 66 -9.96 -3.74 3.83
N GLU A 67 -10.32 -3.80 5.11
CA GLU A 67 -11.11 -2.78 5.80
C GLU A 67 -10.37 -1.44 5.79
N ARG A 68 -9.13 -1.41 6.29
CA ARG A 68 -8.28 -0.22 6.27
C ARG A 68 -8.03 0.31 4.86
N ALA A 69 -7.89 -0.55 3.86
CA ALA A 69 -7.77 -0.13 2.46
C ALA A 69 -9.03 0.60 1.98
N GLY A 70 -10.22 0.14 2.40
CA GLY A 70 -11.49 0.82 2.14
C GLY A 70 -11.59 2.16 2.84
N GLU A 71 -11.29 2.21 4.14
CA GLU A 71 -11.33 3.45 4.93
C GLU A 71 -10.41 4.54 4.36
N ASN A 72 -9.20 4.16 3.96
CA ASN A 72 -8.27 5.11 3.33
C ASN A 72 -8.77 5.57 1.95
N ALA A 73 -9.36 4.67 1.16
CA ALA A 73 -9.92 5.06 -0.13
C ALA A 73 -11.03 6.10 0.03
N ASP A 74 -11.92 5.89 1.00
CA ASP A 74 -13.00 6.82 1.32
C ASP A 74 -12.43 8.16 1.83
N HIS A 75 -11.37 8.12 2.65
CA HIS A 75 -10.71 9.33 3.17
C HIS A 75 -10.06 10.20 2.10
N PHE A 76 -9.41 9.58 1.11
CA PHE A 76 -8.75 10.27 0.00
C PHE A 76 -9.66 10.45 -1.22
N GLU A 77 -10.96 10.15 -1.08
CA GLU A 77 -11.97 10.28 -2.14
C GLU A 77 -11.61 9.53 -3.45
N VAL A 78 -10.95 8.38 -3.33
CA VAL A 78 -10.58 7.49 -4.45
C VAL A 78 -11.45 6.24 -4.50
N ASP A 79 -11.49 5.56 -5.65
CA ASP A 79 -12.31 4.36 -5.82
C ASP A 79 -11.86 3.22 -4.86
N SER A 80 -12.76 2.86 -3.93
CA SER A 80 -12.53 1.82 -2.94
C SER A 80 -12.23 0.45 -3.56
N ASN A 81 -12.82 0.10 -4.71
CA ASN A 81 -12.56 -1.18 -5.36
C ASN A 81 -11.15 -1.23 -5.97
N LEU A 82 -10.68 -0.12 -6.55
CA LEU A 82 -9.34 0.03 -7.09
C LEU A 82 -8.29 -0.13 -5.98
N VAL A 83 -8.43 0.63 -4.88
CA VAL A 83 -7.49 0.54 -3.75
C VAL A 83 -7.49 -0.87 -3.18
N LYS A 84 -8.67 -1.47 -2.96
CA LYS A 84 -8.79 -2.86 -2.51
C LYS A 84 -8.14 -3.85 -3.48
N ALA A 85 -8.22 -3.63 -4.79
CA ALA A 85 -7.55 -4.49 -5.77
C ALA A 85 -6.02 -4.45 -5.63
N ILE A 86 -5.43 -3.27 -5.44
CA ILE A 86 -3.99 -3.11 -5.18
C ILE A 86 -3.60 -3.86 -3.90
N PHE A 87 -4.36 -3.69 -2.80
CA PHE A 87 -4.06 -4.37 -1.55
C PHE A 87 -4.19 -5.90 -1.63
N ARG A 88 -5.12 -6.43 -2.43
CA ARG A 88 -5.18 -7.88 -2.73
C ARG A 88 -3.90 -8.37 -3.39
N LEU A 89 -3.38 -7.65 -4.39
CA LEU A 89 -2.12 -8.01 -5.04
C LEU A 89 -0.96 -8.02 -4.04
N LEU A 90 -0.87 -7.00 -3.16
CA LEU A 90 0.15 -6.91 -2.14
C LEU A 90 0.05 -8.00 -1.05
N ILE A 91 -1.15 -8.54 -0.79
CA ILE A 91 -1.34 -9.69 0.09
C ILE A 91 -0.88 -10.98 -0.61
N GLU A 92 -1.28 -11.16 -1.88
CA GLU A 92 -0.98 -12.37 -2.63
C GLU A 92 0.51 -12.55 -2.94
N ILE A 93 1.24 -11.46 -3.26
CA ILE A 93 2.70 -11.50 -3.45
C ILE A 93 3.38 -12.03 -2.18
N ASN A 94 3.06 -11.44 -1.02
CA ASN A 94 3.67 -11.84 0.24
C ASN A 94 3.31 -13.30 0.60
N LYS A 95 2.09 -13.76 0.34
CA LYS A 95 1.71 -15.16 0.55
C LYS A 95 2.47 -16.12 -0.36
N ALA A 96 2.69 -15.74 -1.62
CA ALA A 96 3.43 -16.55 -2.58
C ALA A 96 4.91 -16.68 -2.19
N GLU A 97 5.53 -15.60 -1.69
CA GLU A 97 6.91 -15.60 -1.19
C GLU A 97 7.06 -16.47 0.08
N GLN A 98 6.11 -16.35 1.02
CA GLN A 98 6.11 -17.16 2.25
C GLN A 98 5.95 -18.67 1.98
N ARG A 99 5.27 -19.05 0.89
CA ARG A 99 5.15 -20.46 0.48
C ARG A 99 6.43 -21.00 -0.17
N GLN A 100 7.18 -20.15 -0.86
CA GLN A 100 8.43 -20.54 -1.54
C GLN A 100 9.62 -20.67 -0.57
N ASN A 101 9.62 -19.88 0.51
CA ASN A 101 10.68 -19.86 1.51
C ASN A 101 10.50 -20.88 2.65
N ARG A 102 9.63 -21.88 2.48
CA ARG A 102 9.42 -23.02 3.39
C ARG A 102 10.12 -24.27 2.87
#